data_AF-A0A316AGZ4-F1
#
_entry.id   AF-A0A316AGZ4-F1
#
_cell.length_a   1.000
_cell.length_b   1.000
_cell.length_c   1.000
_cell.angle_alpha   90.00
_cell.angle_beta   90.00
_cell.angle_gamma   90.00
#
_symmetry.space_group_name_H-M   'P 1'
#
loop_
_entity.id
_entity.type
_entity.pdbx_description
1 polymer ?
#
loop_
_entity_poly.entity_id
_entity_poly.type
_entity_poly.pdbx_seq_one_letter_code
_entity_poly.pdbx_strand_id
1 'polypeptide(L)'
;MRNKTYLVMRVIKIPYNLQLFAEGGDGTGIHGSNGDGAARGRHSPGDKEEKEPLTFEEFLRGDGNQAEFDRRVQKAIQTAVTKKQQKWQALTDDKLSEAEKLSKMSKGEREEYKRKKERQEFEAEKTEFEKVKLLMAVKEDLQKQNLPIVFAEYIAFIKDAGKRKDAIAGIKETWDAEIQEAIKSKARHVVYLPDNITEEPLLHGTLELNYRF
;
A
#
# COMPACT_ATOMS: atom_id res chain seq x y z
N MET A 1 -44.45 -9.20 -4.15
CA MET A 1 -44.05 -7.89 -4.71
C MET A 1 -42.53 -7.81 -4.64
N ARG A 2 -41.82 -7.73 -5.78
CA ARG A 2 -40.35 -7.61 -5.84
C ARG A 2 -40.02 -6.21 -6.34
N ASN A 3 -39.66 -5.29 -5.46
CA ASN A 3 -39.15 -3.98 -5.88
C ASN A 3 -37.65 -3.91 -5.55
N LYS A 4 -36.84 -4.00 -6.60
CA LYS A 4 -35.38 -3.94 -6.56
C LYS A 4 -34.98 -2.47 -6.51
N THR A 5 -34.39 -2.03 -5.41
CA THR A 5 -33.71 -0.74 -5.30
C THR A 5 -32.44 -0.78 -6.14
N TYR A 6 -32.45 -0.13 -7.30
CA TYR A 6 -31.27 0.05 -8.12
C TYR A 6 -30.43 1.19 -7.53
N LEU A 7 -29.25 0.85 -7.03
CA LEU A 7 -28.23 1.82 -6.63
C LEU A 7 -27.67 2.46 -7.91
N VAL A 8 -28.00 3.73 -8.13
CA VAL A 8 -27.46 4.53 -9.24
C VAL A 8 -25.96 4.72 -8.99
N MET A 9 -25.14 3.87 -9.62
CA MET A 9 -23.70 4.08 -9.71
C MET A 9 -23.48 5.31 -10.58
N ARG A 10 -23.15 6.45 -9.97
CA ARG A 10 -22.60 7.61 -10.69
C ARG A 10 -21.32 7.16 -11.36
N VAL A 11 -21.37 6.88 -12.66
CA VAL A 11 -20.19 6.72 -13.50
C VAL A 11 -19.53 8.09 -13.59
N ILE A 12 -18.53 8.32 -12.72
CA ILE A 12 -17.62 9.45 -12.86
C ILE A 12 -16.81 9.15 -14.12
N LYS A 13 -17.22 9.75 -15.24
CA LYS A 13 -16.50 9.70 -16.50
C LYS A 13 -15.29 10.62 -16.36
N ILE A 14 -14.20 10.09 -15.82
CA ILE A 14 -12.91 10.79 -15.76
C ILE A 14 -12.41 10.91 -17.21
N PRO A 15 -12.18 12.11 -17.76
CA PRO A 15 -11.54 12.23 -19.05
C PRO A 15 -10.10 11.70 -18.93
N TYR A 16 -9.80 10.61 -19.64
CA TYR A 16 -8.43 10.11 -19.74
C TYR A 16 -7.64 11.05 -20.66
N ASN A 17 -6.83 11.93 -20.07
CA ASN A 17 -5.80 12.64 -20.81
C ASN A 17 -4.71 11.63 -21.22
N LEU A 18 -4.89 11.02 -22.39
CA LEU A 18 -3.94 10.09 -23.02
C LEU A 18 -2.64 10.76 -23.49
N GLN A 19 -2.48 12.07 -23.24
CA GLN A 19 -1.31 12.88 -23.60
C GLN A 19 -0.21 12.89 -22.54
N LEU A 20 -0.26 12.02 -21.53
CA LEU A 20 0.83 11.83 -20.55
C LEU A 20 2.15 11.29 -21.16
N PHE A 21 2.18 11.05 -22.47
CA PHE A 21 3.40 10.72 -23.23
C PHE A 21 3.85 11.82 -24.22
N ALA A 22 3.19 12.99 -24.27
CA ALA A 22 3.50 14.04 -25.25
C ALA A 22 4.15 15.31 -24.66
N GLU A 23 4.25 15.47 -23.34
CA GLU A 23 4.84 16.69 -22.77
C GLU A 23 6.18 16.41 -22.10
N GLY A 24 7.25 16.80 -22.80
CA GLY A 24 8.52 17.13 -22.19
C GLY A 24 9.02 18.41 -22.84
N GLY A 25 8.77 19.55 -22.19
CA GLY A 25 9.27 20.86 -22.62
C GLY A 25 8.69 22.04 -21.84
N ASP A 26 9.02 22.12 -20.56
CA ASP A 26 9.04 23.31 -19.69
C ASP A 26 8.63 24.69 -20.27
N GLY A 27 7.35 25.03 -20.14
CA GLY A 27 6.87 26.40 -20.26
C GLY A 27 7.14 27.23 -18.99
N THR A 28 8.22 28.01 -18.98
CA THR A 28 8.24 29.30 -18.25
C THR A 28 8.06 30.42 -19.26
N GLY A 29 6.88 31.04 -19.23
CA GLY A 29 6.48 32.04 -20.22
C GLY A 29 7.27 33.34 -20.14
N ILE A 30 7.10 34.16 -21.18
CA ILE A 30 6.77 35.59 -21.09
C ILE A 30 6.65 36.18 -22.50
N HIS A 31 5.59 36.99 -22.65
CA HIS A 31 5.36 38.05 -23.61
C HIS A 31 5.17 37.75 -25.09
N GLY A 32 4.02 38.21 -25.58
CA GLY A 32 3.67 38.18 -26.99
C GLY A 32 4.35 39.25 -27.83
N SER A 33 4.15 39.12 -29.12
CA SER A 33 3.89 40.20 -30.06
C SER A 33 3.52 39.55 -31.39
N ASN A 34 2.46 40.06 -32.02
CA ASN A 34 2.33 39.98 -33.46
C ASN A 34 3.61 40.52 -34.10
N GLY A 35 4.14 39.81 -35.09
CA GLY A 35 5.31 40.20 -35.84
C GLY A 35 5.18 39.68 -37.25
N ASP A 36 4.62 40.53 -38.11
CA ASP A 36 4.59 40.39 -39.56
C ASP A 36 5.99 40.08 -40.11
N GLY A 37 6.15 38.87 -40.66
CA GLY A 37 7.33 38.45 -41.41
C GLY A 37 6.97 38.30 -42.88
N ALA A 38 6.91 39.43 -43.59
CA ALA A 38 6.65 39.49 -45.03
C ALA A 38 7.68 38.68 -45.84
N ALA A 39 7.30 37.49 -46.28
CA ALA A 39 8.04 36.75 -47.31
C ALA A 39 7.66 37.31 -48.70
N ARG A 40 8.41 38.33 -49.16
CA ARG A 40 8.44 38.71 -50.59
C ARG A 40 9.19 37.64 -51.38
N GLY A 41 8.49 36.58 -51.76
CA GLY A 41 8.94 35.59 -52.75
C GLY A 41 8.17 35.77 -54.05
N ARG A 42 8.71 36.58 -54.97
CA ARG A 42 8.20 36.73 -56.34
C ARG A 42 8.41 35.40 -57.07
N HIS A 43 7.34 34.64 -57.30
CA HIS A 43 7.34 33.55 -58.28
C HIS A 43 6.53 33.96 -59.50
N SER A 44 7.25 34.07 -60.62
CA SER A 44 6.70 34.14 -61.98
C SER A 44 6.10 32.78 -62.35
N PRO A 45 5.01 32.71 -63.14
CA PRO A 45 4.38 31.45 -63.47
C PRO A 45 5.17 30.75 -64.57
N GLY A 46 5.61 29.52 -64.32
CA GLY A 46 6.34 28.70 -65.28
C GLY A 46 6.29 27.22 -64.88
N ASP A 47 5.50 26.49 -65.66
CA ASP A 47 5.58 25.07 -65.98
C ASP A 47 5.34 24.00 -64.90
N LYS A 48 4.20 23.33 -65.11
CA LYS A 48 3.84 22.04 -64.54
C LYS A 48 4.68 20.97 -65.25
N GLU A 49 5.64 20.39 -64.55
CA GLU A 49 6.16 19.07 -64.87
C GLU A 49 5.73 18.13 -63.74
N GLU A 50 4.88 17.17 -64.08
CA GLU A 50 4.59 15.99 -63.25
C GLU A 50 5.88 15.17 -63.13
N LYS A 51 6.72 15.49 -62.14
CA LYS A 51 7.82 14.59 -61.75
C LYS A 51 7.22 13.47 -60.91
N GLU A 52 7.27 12.25 -61.42
CA GLU A 52 7.08 11.04 -60.62
C GLU A 52 7.88 11.18 -59.32
N PRO A 53 7.35 10.71 -58.16
CA PRO A 53 8.06 10.86 -56.91
C PRO A 53 9.42 10.16 -57.02
N LEU A 54 10.49 10.96 -56.95
CA LEU A 54 11.87 10.50 -56.98
C LEU A 54 12.02 9.31 -56.02
N THR A 55 12.59 8.21 -56.52
CA THR A 55 12.88 7.06 -55.67
C THR A 55 13.91 7.44 -54.60
N PHE A 56 13.90 6.79 -53.43
CA PHE A 56 14.82 7.12 -52.33
C PHE A 56 16.30 7.04 -52.75
N GLU A 57 16.64 6.11 -53.63
CA GLU A 57 18.00 6.01 -54.20
C GLU A 57 18.34 7.19 -55.11
N GLU A 58 17.40 7.67 -55.92
CA GLU A 58 17.59 8.84 -56.79
C GLU A 58 17.70 10.13 -55.97
N PHE A 59 16.96 10.24 -54.87
CA PHE A 59 17.08 11.31 -53.89
C PHE A 59 18.46 11.31 -53.21
N LEU A 60 18.98 10.14 -52.82
CA LEU A 60 20.31 10.01 -52.21
C LEU A 60 21.44 10.32 -53.20
N ARG A 61 21.27 9.98 -54.49
CA ARG A 61 22.22 10.28 -55.57
C ARG A 61 22.30 11.76 -55.94
N GLY A 62 21.33 12.57 -55.50
CA GLY A 62 21.37 14.02 -55.64
C GLY A 62 22.53 14.65 -54.85
N ASP A 63 23.00 15.81 -55.31
CA ASP A 63 24.19 16.46 -54.76
C ASP A 63 24.06 16.73 -53.25
N GLY A 64 24.94 16.11 -52.45
CA GLY A 64 25.07 16.34 -51.02
C GLY A 64 24.08 15.58 -50.12
N ASN A 65 23.06 14.91 -50.68
CA ASN A 65 22.02 14.22 -49.89
C ASN A 65 22.53 12.95 -49.20
N GLN A 66 23.43 12.21 -49.85
CA GLN A 66 24.09 11.05 -49.24
C GLN A 66 24.95 11.44 -48.03
N ALA A 67 25.71 12.54 -48.13
CA ALA A 67 26.55 13.02 -47.04
C ALA A 67 25.74 13.48 -45.83
N GLU A 68 24.60 14.15 -46.06
CA GLU A 68 23.69 14.55 -44.98
C GLU A 68 22.94 13.35 -44.37
N PHE A 69 22.59 12.33 -45.16
CA PHE A 69 22.03 11.08 -44.66
C PHE A 69 23.04 10.35 -43.75
N ASP A 70 24.27 10.15 -44.21
CA ASP A 70 25.34 9.52 -43.43
C ASP A 70 25.63 10.29 -42.15
N ARG A 71 25.68 11.63 -42.22
CA ARG A 71 25.85 12.48 -41.03
C ARG A 71 24.73 12.30 -40.02
N ARG A 72 23.47 12.24 -40.47
CA ARG A 72 22.31 12.01 -39.59
C ARG A 72 22.29 10.61 -39.01
N VAL A 73 22.65 9.59 -39.80
CA VAL A 73 22.78 8.21 -39.35
C VAL A 73 23.88 8.10 -38.30
N GLN A 74 25.07 8.64 -38.55
CA GLN A 74 26.16 8.67 -37.58
C GLN A 74 25.78 9.41 -36.29
N LYS A 75 25.10 10.57 -36.40
CA LYS A 75 24.62 11.32 -35.24
C LYS A 75 23.57 10.54 -34.43
N ALA A 76 22.66 9.84 -35.10
CA ALA A 76 21.67 8.98 -34.45
C ALA A 76 22.34 7.81 -33.73
N ILE A 77 23.32 7.16 -34.38
CA ILE A 77 24.12 6.08 -33.79
C ILE A 77 24.90 6.58 -32.57
N GLN A 78 25.65 7.68 -32.69
CA GLN A 78 26.38 8.27 -31.58
C GLN A 78 25.44 8.63 -30.42
N THR A 79 24.29 9.24 -30.72
CA THR A 79 23.30 9.58 -29.69
C THR A 79 22.75 8.33 -28.99
N ALA A 80 22.44 7.28 -29.74
CA ALA A 80 21.92 6.04 -29.20
C ALA A 80 22.97 5.30 -28.35
N VAL A 81 24.22 5.25 -28.82
CA VAL A 81 25.35 4.65 -28.10
C VAL A 81 25.65 5.44 -26.84
N THR A 82 25.74 6.77 -26.89
CA THR A 82 25.96 7.62 -25.73
C THR A 82 24.83 7.52 -24.71
N LYS A 83 23.56 7.53 -25.15
CA LYS A 83 22.42 7.34 -24.23
C LYS A 83 22.43 5.96 -23.58
N LYS A 84 22.79 4.91 -24.33
CA LYS A 84 22.94 3.56 -23.77
C LYS A 84 24.13 3.52 -22.80
N GLN A 85 25.27 4.10 -23.15
CA GLN A 85 26.44 4.18 -22.28
C GLN A 85 26.13 4.92 -20.97
N GLN A 86 25.46 6.07 -21.04
CA GLN A 86 25.03 6.82 -19.85
C GLN A 86 24.06 6.01 -18.98
N LYS A 87 23.11 5.29 -19.58
CA LYS A 87 22.20 4.40 -18.83
C LYS A 87 22.93 3.23 -18.20
N TRP A 88 23.87 2.62 -18.92
CA TRP A 88 24.68 1.54 -18.40
C TRP A 88 25.62 2.02 -17.28
N GLN A 89 26.23 3.19 -17.43
CA GLN A 89 27.02 3.85 -16.39
C GLN A 89 26.15 4.14 -15.17
N ALA A 90 24.99 4.79 -15.31
CA ALA A 90 24.10 5.06 -14.18
C ALA A 90 23.64 3.78 -13.46
N LEU A 91 23.28 2.71 -14.18
CA LEU A 91 22.87 1.44 -13.58
C LEU A 91 24.03 0.68 -12.92
N THR A 92 25.24 0.85 -13.43
CA THR A 92 26.45 0.22 -12.88
C THR A 92 26.96 1.02 -11.70
N ASP A 93 26.91 2.34 -11.79
CA ASP A 93 27.24 3.29 -10.72
C ASP A 93 26.24 3.15 -9.58
N ASP A 94 24.93 3.00 -9.80
CA ASP A 94 23.98 2.75 -8.70
C ASP A 94 24.28 1.44 -7.95
N LYS A 95 24.79 0.42 -8.66
CA LYS A 95 25.20 -0.86 -8.05
C LYS A 95 26.60 -0.84 -7.45
N LEU A 96 27.51 -0.03 -7.99
CA LEU A 96 28.86 0.20 -7.46
C LEU A 96 28.90 1.28 -6.38
N SER A 97 27.89 2.15 -6.28
CA SER A 97 27.81 3.30 -5.35
C SER A 97 27.57 2.87 -3.89
N GLU A 98 27.46 1.57 -3.60
CA GLU A 98 27.60 1.05 -2.24
C GLU A 98 29.02 0.53 -1.98
N ALA A 99 29.59 -0.27 -2.89
CA ALA A 99 30.90 -0.89 -2.72
C ALA A 99 32.08 0.10 -2.95
N GLU A 100 32.01 0.93 -3.99
CA GLU A 100 32.97 2.00 -4.24
C GLU A 100 32.79 3.18 -3.29
N LYS A 101 31.57 3.49 -2.82
CA LYS A 101 31.38 4.49 -1.76
C LYS A 101 31.99 4.01 -0.46
N LEU A 102 31.86 2.72 -0.10
CA LEU A 102 32.63 2.15 1.01
C LEU A 102 34.15 2.26 0.79
N SER A 103 34.64 2.05 -0.42
CA SER A 103 36.08 2.09 -0.74
C SER A 103 36.65 3.53 -0.78
N LYS A 104 35.91 4.47 -1.37
CA LYS A 104 36.29 5.88 -1.61
C LYS A 104 35.92 6.82 -0.46
N MET A 105 35.05 6.42 0.47
CA MET A 105 34.80 7.22 1.67
C MET A 105 36.10 7.36 2.47
N SER A 106 36.54 8.61 2.67
CA SER A 106 37.55 8.90 3.70
C SER A 106 37.01 8.45 5.07
N LYS A 107 37.89 8.25 6.06
CA LYS A 107 37.51 7.72 7.39
C LYS A 107 36.25 8.38 7.97
N GLY A 108 36.07 9.69 7.76
CA GLY A 108 34.92 10.46 8.27
C GLY A 108 33.57 10.08 7.65
N GLU A 109 33.50 9.80 6.36
CA GLU A 109 32.23 9.47 5.71
C GLU A 109 31.76 8.04 6.07
N ARG A 110 32.70 7.10 6.29
CA ARG A 110 32.37 5.76 6.83
C ARG A 110 31.80 5.85 8.25
N GLU A 111 32.35 6.74 9.07
CA GLU A 111 31.85 7.00 10.42
C GLU A 111 30.46 7.63 10.39
N GLU A 112 30.19 8.53 9.45
CA GLU A 112 28.84 9.10 9.26
C GLU A 112 27.82 8.06 8.82
N TYR A 113 28.18 7.15 7.91
CA TYR A 113 27.29 6.07 7.50
C TYR A 113 26.97 5.13 8.67
N LYS A 114 27.99 4.73 9.45
CA LYS A 114 27.79 3.93 10.68
C LYS A 114 26.90 4.66 11.68
N ARG A 115 27.19 5.95 11.96
CA ARG A 115 26.40 6.78 12.87
C ARG A 115 24.95 6.94 12.39
N LYS A 116 24.73 7.07 11.08
CA LYS A 116 23.39 7.16 10.48
C LYS A 116 22.65 5.83 10.65
N LYS A 117 23.31 4.72 10.39
CA LYS A 117 22.75 3.37 10.56
C LYS A 117 22.40 3.11 12.03
N GLU A 118 23.33 3.35 12.94
CA GLU A 118 23.12 3.24 14.39
C GLU A 118 21.97 4.14 14.87
N ARG A 119 21.86 5.36 14.35
CA ARG A 119 20.73 6.25 14.67
C ARG A 119 19.40 5.70 14.19
N GLN A 120 19.35 5.17 12.98
CA GLN A 120 18.13 4.56 12.43
C GLN A 120 17.72 3.32 13.22
N GLU A 121 18.69 2.47 13.58
CA GLU A 121 18.45 1.31 14.44
C GLU A 121 17.95 1.72 15.83
N PHE A 122 18.57 2.74 16.43
CA PHE A 122 18.15 3.30 17.71
C PHE A 122 16.75 3.91 17.68
N GLU A 123 16.41 4.65 16.62
CA GLU A 123 15.07 5.21 16.43
C GLU A 123 14.03 4.10 16.26
N ALA A 124 14.34 3.06 15.48
CA ALA A 124 13.47 1.90 15.32
C ALA A 124 13.25 1.19 16.67
N GLU A 125 14.33 0.93 17.42
CA GLU A 125 14.26 0.33 18.74
C GLU A 125 13.45 1.17 19.73
N LYS A 126 13.63 2.50 19.72
CA LYS A 126 12.84 3.41 20.56
C LYS A 126 11.36 3.32 20.23
N THR A 127 10.98 3.32 18.95
CA THR A 127 9.58 3.20 18.55
C THR A 127 8.99 1.86 18.95
N GLU A 128 9.77 0.77 18.87
CA GLU A 128 9.31 -0.55 19.28
C GLU A 128 9.18 -0.64 20.81
N PHE A 129 10.13 -0.09 21.53
CA PHE A 129 10.08 0.01 22.98
C PHE A 129 8.85 0.81 23.46
N GLU A 130 8.51 1.92 22.80
CA GLU A 130 7.31 2.69 23.10
C GLU A 130 6.03 1.89 22.88
N LYS A 131 5.94 1.09 21.80
CA LYS A 131 4.81 0.18 21.56
C LYS A 131 4.72 -0.90 22.62
N VAL A 132 5.83 -1.56 22.95
CA VAL A 132 5.89 -2.62 23.96
C VAL A 132 5.48 -2.06 25.32
N LYS A 133 5.99 -0.87 25.69
CA LYS A 133 5.61 -0.18 26.93
C LYS A 133 4.12 0.13 26.96
N LEU A 134 3.55 0.65 25.87
CA LEU A 134 2.12 0.92 25.78
C LEU A 134 1.30 -0.36 25.93
N LEU A 135 1.70 -1.42 25.23
CA LEU A 135 1.04 -2.72 25.29
C LEU A 135 1.09 -3.32 26.70
N MET A 136 2.20 -3.21 27.41
CA MET A 136 2.28 -3.62 28.82
C MET A 136 1.33 -2.83 29.71
N ALA A 137 1.29 -1.50 29.57
CA ALA A 137 0.36 -0.66 30.33
C ALA A 137 -1.11 -1.04 30.07
N VAL A 138 -1.47 -1.31 28.81
CA VAL A 138 -2.82 -1.79 28.46
C VAL A 138 -3.09 -3.16 29.06
N LYS A 139 -2.13 -4.09 29.03
CA LYS A 139 -2.27 -5.42 29.66
C LYS A 139 -2.51 -5.30 31.17
N GLU A 140 -1.74 -4.46 31.86
CA GLU A 140 -1.93 -4.20 33.29
C GLU A 140 -3.32 -3.63 33.59
N ASP A 141 -3.79 -2.66 32.80
CA ASP A 141 -5.11 -2.05 32.97
C ASP A 141 -6.24 -3.05 32.74
N LEU A 142 -6.13 -3.93 31.73
CA LEU A 142 -7.09 -5.01 31.50
C LEU A 142 -7.11 -6.00 32.67
N GLN A 143 -5.93 -6.41 33.17
CA GLN A 143 -5.84 -7.31 34.32
C GLN A 143 -6.47 -6.71 35.58
N LYS A 144 -6.21 -5.43 35.88
CA LYS A 144 -6.83 -4.72 37.01
C LYS A 144 -8.36 -4.69 36.92
N GLN A 145 -8.90 -4.67 35.70
CA GLN A 145 -10.33 -4.68 35.45
C GLN A 145 -10.95 -6.08 35.31
N ASN A 146 -10.15 -7.13 35.53
CA ASN A 146 -10.51 -8.55 35.34
C ASN A 146 -10.98 -8.87 33.90
N LEU A 147 -10.40 -8.18 32.92
CA LEU A 147 -10.70 -8.38 31.51
C LEU A 147 -9.65 -9.27 30.83
N PRO A 148 -10.06 -10.03 29.79
CA PRO A 148 -9.12 -10.83 29.01
C PRO A 148 -8.02 -9.99 28.35
N ILE A 149 -6.76 -10.35 28.64
CA ILE A 149 -5.56 -9.71 28.06
C ILE A 149 -5.42 -9.88 26.54
N VAL A 150 -6.21 -10.76 25.92
CA VAL A 150 -6.25 -10.94 24.46
C VAL A 150 -6.66 -9.66 23.73
N PHE A 151 -7.36 -8.74 24.39
CA PHE A 151 -7.74 -7.45 23.81
C PHE A 151 -6.60 -6.43 23.78
N ALA A 152 -5.49 -6.68 24.48
CA ALA A 152 -4.45 -5.67 24.69
C ALA A 152 -3.80 -5.19 23.39
N GLU A 153 -3.51 -6.10 22.46
CA GLU A 153 -2.88 -5.75 21.17
C GLU A 153 -3.79 -4.84 20.33
N TYR A 154 -5.09 -5.17 20.28
CA TYR A 154 -6.07 -4.37 19.55
C TYR A 154 -6.26 -2.99 20.19
N ILE A 155 -6.34 -2.93 21.52
CA ILE A 155 -6.49 -1.67 22.25
C ILE A 155 -5.21 -0.82 22.13
N ALA A 156 -4.02 -1.42 22.19
CA ALA A 156 -2.75 -0.70 22.03
C ALA A 156 -2.57 -0.09 20.63
N PHE A 157 -3.24 -0.63 19.60
CA PHE A 157 -3.24 -0.05 18.25
C PHE A 157 -4.08 1.25 18.15
N ILE A 158 -5.00 1.49 19.08
CA ILE A 158 -5.79 2.72 19.11
C ILE A 158 -4.85 3.87 19.48
N LYS A 159 -4.62 4.80 18.54
CA LYS A 159 -3.69 5.93 18.70
C LYS A 159 -4.08 6.85 19.87
N ASP A 160 -5.37 7.12 20.01
CA ASP A 160 -5.92 8.05 20.99
C ASP A 160 -6.06 7.40 22.38
N ALA A 161 -5.51 8.05 23.40
CA ALA A 161 -5.54 7.55 24.77
C ALA A 161 -6.94 7.55 25.40
N GLY A 162 -7.79 8.51 25.05
CA GLY A 162 -9.19 8.56 25.49
C GLY A 162 -9.97 7.37 24.91
N LYS A 163 -9.86 7.16 23.60
CA LYS A 163 -10.52 6.04 22.91
C LYS A 163 -10.09 4.67 23.42
N ARG A 164 -8.84 4.52 23.89
CA ARG A 164 -8.40 3.28 24.57
C ARG A 164 -9.17 3.05 25.86
N LYS A 165 -9.34 4.08 26.68
CA LYS A 165 -10.11 3.99 27.93
C LYS A 165 -11.58 3.69 27.66
N ASP A 166 -12.16 4.35 26.66
CA ASP A 166 -13.55 4.10 26.25
C ASP A 166 -13.73 2.66 25.76
N ALA A 167 -12.78 2.14 24.98
CA ALA A 167 -12.80 0.74 24.53
C ALA A 167 -12.72 -0.24 25.70
N ILE A 168 -11.82 -0.01 26.67
CA ILE A 168 -11.71 -0.83 27.88
C ILE A 168 -13.02 -0.78 28.67
N ALA A 169 -13.61 0.40 28.85
CA ALA A 169 -14.87 0.57 29.58
C ALA A 169 -16.04 -0.15 28.89
N GLY A 170 -16.16 -0.03 27.56
CA GLY A 170 -17.22 -0.71 26.81
C GLY A 170 -17.06 -2.24 26.80
N ILE A 171 -15.83 -2.75 26.71
CA ILE A 171 -15.54 -4.18 26.87
C ILE A 171 -15.93 -4.63 28.27
N LYS A 172 -15.63 -3.83 29.31
CA LYS A 172 -16.00 -4.16 30.68
C LYS A 172 -17.50 -4.27 30.88
N GLU A 173 -18.24 -3.29 30.41
CA GLU A 173 -19.70 -3.26 30.56
C GLU A 173 -20.36 -4.49 29.92
N THR A 174 -19.97 -4.79 28.69
CA THR A 174 -20.50 -5.96 27.96
C THR A 174 -20.09 -7.28 28.61
N TRP A 175 -18.83 -7.41 29.03
CA TRP A 175 -18.31 -8.59 29.71
C TRP A 175 -18.99 -8.86 31.05
N ASP A 176 -19.13 -7.83 31.89
CA ASP A 176 -19.79 -7.93 33.18
C ASP A 176 -21.28 -8.27 33.01
N ALA A 177 -21.95 -7.70 32.00
CA ALA A 177 -23.35 -8.01 31.69
C ALA A 177 -23.55 -9.47 31.25
N GLU A 178 -22.69 -9.98 30.37
CA GLU A 178 -22.75 -11.38 29.91
C GLU A 178 -22.47 -12.37 31.04
N ILE A 179 -21.48 -12.09 31.89
CA ILE A 179 -21.20 -12.91 33.08
C ILE A 179 -22.39 -12.92 34.03
N GLN A 180 -23.00 -11.76 34.29
CA GLN A 180 -24.17 -11.68 35.15
C GLN A 180 -25.35 -12.48 34.59
N GLU A 181 -25.61 -12.43 33.28
CA GLU A 181 -26.70 -13.19 32.66
C GLU A 181 -26.40 -14.70 32.63
N ALA A 182 -25.15 -15.09 32.42
CA ALA A 182 -24.70 -16.48 32.54
C ALA A 182 -24.88 -17.02 33.97
N ILE A 183 -24.55 -16.22 34.99
CA ILE A 183 -24.77 -16.59 36.40
C ILE A 183 -26.27 -16.73 36.68
N LYS A 184 -27.10 -15.78 36.24
CA LYS A 184 -28.56 -15.83 36.43
C LYS A 184 -29.18 -17.04 35.74
N SER A 185 -28.79 -17.34 34.50
CA SER A 185 -29.29 -18.52 33.77
C SER A 185 -28.87 -19.83 34.43
N LYS A 186 -27.62 -19.93 34.90
CA LYS A 186 -27.16 -21.10 35.67
C LYS A 186 -27.89 -21.25 37.01
N ALA A 187 -28.11 -20.15 37.74
CA ALA A 187 -28.88 -20.17 38.98
C ALA A 187 -30.32 -20.63 38.74
N ARG A 188 -30.96 -20.17 37.66
CA ARG A 188 -32.27 -20.67 37.23
C ARG A 188 -32.23 -22.17 36.96
N HIS A 189 -31.21 -22.66 36.26
CA HIS A 189 -31.07 -24.09 35.96
C HIS A 189 -30.91 -24.98 37.21
N VAL A 190 -30.19 -24.52 38.24
CA VAL A 190 -30.01 -25.27 39.51
C VAL A 190 -31.31 -25.35 40.32
N VAL A 191 -32.20 -24.37 40.20
CA VAL A 191 -33.52 -24.37 40.87
C VAL A 191 -34.52 -25.35 40.21
N TYR A 192 -34.23 -25.86 39.01
CA TYR A 192 -35.05 -26.86 38.30
C TYR A 192 -34.44 -28.28 38.37
N LEU A 193 -34.00 -28.73 39.54
CA LEU A 193 -33.94 -30.16 39.83
C LEU A 193 -35.27 -30.53 40.51
N PRO A 194 -36.17 -31.30 39.87
CA PRO A 194 -37.44 -31.66 40.49
C PRO A 194 -37.20 -32.55 41.72
N ASP A 195 -37.76 -32.15 42.86
CA ASP A 195 -37.87 -32.93 44.10
C ASP A 195 -38.77 -34.16 43.89
N ASN A 196 -38.33 -35.15 43.13
CA ASN A 196 -39.07 -36.40 43.00
C ASN A 196 -38.15 -37.61 43.08
N ILE A 197 -37.66 -37.87 44.30
CA ILE A 197 -37.45 -39.24 44.77
C ILE A 197 -38.77 -39.64 45.40
N THR A 198 -39.58 -40.38 44.66
CA THR A 198 -40.77 -41.05 45.17
C THR A 198 -40.36 -41.92 46.36
N GLU A 199 -40.93 -41.64 47.53
CA GLU A 199 -40.97 -42.59 48.64
C GLU A 199 -41.63 -43.88 48.14
N GLU A 200 -40.88 -44.98 48.09
CA GLU A 200 -41.45 -46.31 47.89
C GLU A 200 -42.35 -46.64 49.09
N PRO A 201 -43.63 -47.03 48.89
CA PRO A 201 -44.48 -47.40 50.01
C PRO A 201 -44.04 -48.76 50.56
N LEU A 202 -43.76 -48.80 51.86
CA LEU A 202 -43.58 -50.03 52.64
C LEU A 202 -44.88 -50.85 52.61
N LEU A 203 -44.99 -51.79 51.66
CA LEU A 203 -46.02 -52.82 51.67
C LEU A 203 -45.45 -54.12 52.23
N HIS A 204 -45.86 -54.40 53.47
CA HIS A 204 -45.84 -55.72 54.09
C HIS A 204 -46.48 -56.76 53.15
N GLY A 205 -45.81 -57.89 52.93
CA GLY A 205 -46.36 -59.00 52.16
C GLY A 205 -45.43 -60.21 52.13
N THR A 206 -45.63 -61.13 53.07
CA THR A 206 -45.04 -62.46 53.19
C THR A 206 -45.11 -63.29 51.90
N LEU A 207 -44.00 -63.90 51.47
CA LEU A 207 -44.02 -65.23 50.86
C LEU A 207 -42.76 -66.02 51.24
N GLU A 208 -43.03 -67.11 51.92
CA GLU A 208 -42.14 -68.18 52.34
C GLU A 208 -41.55 -69.02 51.18
N LEU A 209 -40.52 -69.81 51.53
CA LEU A 209 -40.07 -71.07 50.89
C LEU A 209 -39.41 -70.92 49.49
N ASN A 210 -38.23 -71.47 49.17
CA ASN A 210 -37.71 -72.79 49.54
C ASN A 210 -36.23 -72.98 49.10
N TYR A 211 -35.55 -73.87 49.83
CA TYR A 211 -34.23 -74.48 49.68
C TYR A 211 -33.78 -74.90 48.27
N ARG A 212 -32.44 -74.98 48.06
CA ARG A 212 -31.74 -76.27 47.89
C ARG A 212 -30.20 -76.17 48.02
N PHE A 213 -29.72 -76.99 48.96
CA PHE A 213 -28.41 -77.62 49.22
C PHE A 213 -27.20 -77.27 48.34
#